data_AF-A0A060CDJ7-F1
#
_entry.id   AF-A0A060CDJ7-F1
#
_cell.length_a   1.000
_cell.length_b   1.000
_cell.length_c   1.000
_cell.angle_alpha   90.00
_cell.angle_beta   90.00
_cell.angle_gamma   90.00
#
_symmetry.space_group_name_H-M   'P 1'
#
loop_
_entity.id
_entity.type
_entity.pdbx_description
1 polymer ?
#
loop_
_entity_poly.entity_id
_entity_poly.type
_entity_poly.pdbx_seq_one_letter_code
_entity_poly.pdbx_strand_id
1 'polypeptide(L)' 'MRATTLENKEAKVFTVEHVLSAFCGLRIDNCIVEIDSAEPPVADGSS' A
#
# COMPACT_ATOMS: atom_id res chain seq x y z
N MET A 1 -2.46 11.43 -12.86
CA MET A 1 -2.58 10.35 -11.88
C MET A 1 -1.50 10.58 -10.84
N ARG A 2 -1.85 10.75 -9.56
CA ARG A 2 -0.90 10.91 -8.45
C ARG A 2 -1.06 9.67 -7.58
N ALA A 3 0.03 8.93 -7.39
CA ALA A 3 0.07 7.78 -6.50
C ALA A 3 1.28 7.91 -5.57
N THR A 4 1.21 7.28 -4.40
CA THR A 4 2.35 7.15 -3.50
C THR A 4 3.09 5.86 -3.84
N THR A 5 4.39 5.96 -4.04
CA THR A 5 5.26 4.82 -4.36
C THR A 5 6.31 4.66 -3.27
N LEU A 6 6.44 3.44 -2.75
CA LEU A 6 7.56 3.05 -1.90
C LEU A 6 8.62 2.37 -2.75
N GLU A 7 9.87 2.74 -2.53
CA GLU A 7 11.02 2.22 -3.26
C GLU A 7 12.13 1.83 -2.29
N ASN A 8 12.70 0.66 -2.50
CA ASN A 8 13.90 0.21 -1.83
C ASN A 8 14.76 -0.59 -2.82
N LYS A 9 15.83 0.04 -3.32
CA LYS A 9 16.69 -0.50 -4.38
C LYS A 9 15.86 -0.83 -5.63
N GLU A 10 15.84 -2.09 -6.06
CA GLU A 10 15.11 -2.57 -7.23
C GLU A 10 13.64 -2.87 -6.92
N ALA A 11 13.27 -2.99 -5.64
CA ALA A 11 11.90 -3.24 -5.23
C ALA A 11 11.10 -1.93 -5.24
N LYS A 12 9.96 -1.92 -5.95
CA LYS A 12 9.03 -0.80 -6.01
C LYS A 12 7.61 -1.30 -5.78
N VAL A 13 6.87 -0.57 -4.95
CA VAL A 13 5.46 -0.81 -4.69
C VAL A 13 4.69 0.48 -4.99
N PHE A 14 3.76 0.42 -5.94
CA PHE A 14 2.94 1.56 -6.33
C PHE A 14 1.57 1.53 -5.64
N THR A 15 0.91 2.69 -5.58
CA THR A 15 -0.48 2.81 -5.09
C THR A 15 -0.66 2.32 -3.64
N VAL A 16 0.30 2.63 -2.76
CA VAL A 16 0.27 2.17 -1.35
C VAL A 16 -0.69 2.97 -0.45
N GLU A 17 -1.16 4.12 -0.91
CA GLU A 17 -1.94 5.09 -0.11
C GLU A 17 -3.24 4.52 0.46
N HIS A 18 -3.95 3.67 -0.26
CA HIS A 18 -5.23 3.12 0.21
C HIS A 18 -5.03 2.13 1.35
N VAL A 19 -4.01 1.26 1.23
CA VAL A 19 -3.63 0.33 2.29
C VAL A 19 -3.18 1.07 3.54
N LEU A 20 -2.35 2.11 3.38
CA LEU A 20 -1.90 2.94 4.50
C LEU A 20 -3.04 3.75 5.15
N SER A 21 -4.02 4.20 4.36
CA SER A 21 -5.25 4.86 4.86
C SER A 21 -6.05 3.90 5.75
N ALA A 22 -6.29 2.67 5.28
CA ALA A 22 -7.01 1.66 6.04
C ALA A 22 -6.30 1.31 7.35
N PHE A 23 -4.98 1.17 7.34
CA PHE A 23 -4.20 0.91 8.57
C PHE A 23 -4.29 2.07 9.56
N CYS A 24 -4.25 3.31 9.09
CA CYS A 24 -4.43 4.49 9.92
C CYS A 24 -5.84 4.52 10.55
N GLY A 25 -6.88 4.27 9.75
CA GLY A 25 -8.28 4.24 10.20
C GLY A 25 -8.55 3.14 11.22
N LEU A 26 -7.92 1.97 11.07
CA LEU A 26 -8.03 0.83 11.98
C LEU A 26 -7.06 0.87 13.17
N ARG A 27 -6.15 1.87 13.22
CA ARG A 27 -5.06 1.98 14.21
C ARG A 27 -4.16 0.75 14.27
N ILE A 28 -3.75 0.27 13.10
CA ILE A 28 -2.75 -0.79 12.96
C ILE A 28 -1.37 -0.13 12.93
N ASP A 29 -0.65 -0.20 14.05
CA ASP A 29 0.69 0.40 14.17
C ASP A 29 1.82 -0.50 13.62
N ASN A 30 1.66 -1.82 13.77
CA ASN A 30 2.68 -2.81 13.39
C ASN A 30 2.04 -3.96 12.62
N CYS A 31 2.45 -4.16 11.37
CA CYS A 31 2.04 -5.29 10.56
C CYS A 31 3.14 -5.65 9.55
N ILE A 32 3.07 -6.87 9.02
CA ILE A 32 3.84 -7.30 7.86
C ILE A 32 2.85 -7.46 6.72
N VAL A 33 3.10 -6.78 5.60
CA VAL A 33 2.30 -6.87 4.39
C VAL A 33 3.13 -7.57 3.32
N GLU A 34 2.79 -8.81 3.04
CA GLU A 34 3.41 -9.60 1.99
C GLU A 34 2.61 -9.45 0.70
N ILE A 35 3.29 -9.11 -0.40
CA ILE A 35 2.71 -8.97 -1.73
C ILE A 35 3.59 -9.71 -2.74
N ASP A 36 2.94 -10.32 -3.73
CA ASP A 36 3.59 -11.04 -4.83
C ASP A 36 3.67 -10.21 -6.13
N SER A 37 3.18 -8.97 -6.09
CA SER A 37 3.14 -8.02 -7.21
C SER A 37 3.62 -6.63 -6.78
N ALA A 38 3.91 -5.78 -7.76
CA ALA A 38 4.39 -4.41 -7.55
C ALA A 38 3.29 -3.43 -7.09
N GLU A 39 2.03 -3.87 -6.96
CA GLU A 39 0.93 -3.04 -6.50
C GLU A 39 0.03 -3.84 -5.55
N PRO A 40 -0.45 -3.25 -4.43
CA PRO A 40 -1.51 -3.84 -3.64
C PRO A 40 -2.79 -3.98 -4.46
N PRO A 41 -3.66 -4.96 -4.16
CA PRO A 41 -4.94 -5.07 -4.85
C PRO A 41 -5.75 -3.79 -4.68
N VAL A 42 -6.19 -3.18 -5.79
CA VAL A 42 -7.04 -1.98 -5.78
C VAL A 42 -8.39 -2.23 -5.08
N ALA A 43 -8.76 -3.49 -4.83
CA ALA A 43 -10.06 -3.90 -4.28
C ALA A 43 -11.20 -3.16 -5.00
N ASP A 44 -12.00 -2.35 -4.31
CA ASP A 44 -13.03 -1.49 -4.89
C ASP A 44 -12.60 -0.02 -5.05
N GLY A 45 -11.34 0.30 -4.76
CA GLY A 45 -10.79 1.66 -4.82
C GLY A 45 -11.19 2.56 -3.65
N SER A 46 -11.89 2.04 -2.64
CA SER A 46 -12.23 2.77 -1.41
C SER A 46 -11.09 2.72 -0.37
N SER A 47 -11.11 3.65 0.60
CA SER A 47 -10.00 3.99 1.50
C SER A 47 -10.38 4.00 2.97
#